data_AF-A0A2K2VPW3-F1
#
_entry.id   AF-A0A2K2VPW3-F1
#
_cell.length_a   1.000
_cell.length_b   1.000
_cell.length_c   1.000
_cell.angle_alpha   90.00
_cell.angle_beta   90.00
_cell.angle_gamma   90.00
#
_symmetry.space_group_name_H-M   'P 1'
#
loop_
_entity.id
_entity.type
_entity.pdbx_description
1 polymer ?
#
loop_
_entity_poly.entity_id
_entity_poly.type
_entity_poly.pdbx_seq_one_letter_code
_entity_poly.pdbx_strand_id
1 'polypeptide(L)'
;MKREIAAKTFTPIYDELEDRLRLVINYQDIQNRVDFMITRSFIINLISTAQEFIEKHYGVSDFKTVPEQESKDKGTSKTDNVNLELLRTSEELLLEVNLSFDINSKHTILTLSSKNMTAKADLDGFMLTQIFQVMKSAIPYIRWGISYNF
;
A
#
# COMPACT_ATOMS: atom_id res chain seq x y z
N MET A 1 7.32 -23.92 3.13
CA MET A 1 8.07 -22.75 3.62
C MET A 1 7.54 -21.52 2.88
N LYS A 2 7.21 -20.45 3.61
CA LYS A 2 6.64 -19.23 3.02
C LYS A 2 7.75 -18.46 2.31
N ARG A 3 7.52 -18.01 1.07
CA ARG A 3 8.50 -17.22 0.32
C ARG A 3 8.54 -15.80 0.91
N GLU A 4 9.72 -15.23 1.10
CA GLU A 4 9.88 -13.84 1.56
C GLU A 4 10.50 -12.97 0.46
N ILE A 5 9.99 -11.75 0.31
CA ILE A 5 10.50 -10.75 -0.64
C ILE A 5 10.59 -9.37 0.02
N ALA A 6 11.48 -8.52 -0.48
CA ALA A 6 11.50 -7.09 -0.14
C ALA A 6 10.49 -6.34 -1.03
N ALA A 7 9.56 -5.60 -0.43
CA ALA A 7 8.62 -4.74 -1.13
C ALA A 7 9.24 -3.36 -1.36
N LYS A 8 9.33 -2.95 -2.63
CA LYS A 8 9.93 -1.68 -3.06
C LYS A 8 8.93 -0.75 -3.71
N THR A 9 7.95 -1.30 -4.43
CA THR A 9 6.89 -0.53 -5.06
C THR A 9 5.52 -1.06 -4.64
N PHE A 10 4.55 -0.16 -4.59
CA PHE A 10 3.18 -0.43 -4.15
C PHE A 10 2.23 0.17 -5.18
N THR A 11 1.50 -0.67 -5.90
CA THR A 11 0.62 -0.25 -6.98
C THR A 11 -0.77 -0.81 -6.73
N PRO A 12 -1.64 -0.07 -6.03
CA PRO A 12 -3.01 -0.48 -5.79
C PRO A 12 -3.87 -0.24 -7.02
N ILE A 13 -4.74 -1.21 -7.32
CA ILE A 13 -5.67 -1.21 -8.44
C ILE A 13 -6.99 -1.75 -7.91
N TYR A 14 -8.08 -1.05 -8.16
CA TYR A 14 -9.40 -1.56 -7.81
C TYR A 14 -9.91 -2.51 -8.89
N ASP A 15 -10.32 -3.70 -8.47
CA ASP A 15 -11.01 -4.68 -9.30
C ASP A 15 -12.53 -4.49 -9.11
N GLU A 16 -13.18 -3.94 -10.13
CA GLU A 16 -14.62 -3.69 -10.10
C GLU A 16 -15.47 -4.96 -10.12
N LEU A 17 -14.96 -6.06 -10.66
CA LEU A 17 -15.70 -7.31 -10.81
C LEU A 17 -15.74 -8.08 -9.49
N GLU A 18 -14.62 -8.10 -8.76
CA GLU A 18 -14.53 -8.81 -7.49
C GLU A 18 -14.84 -7.95 -6.25
N ASP A 19 -15.02 -6.63 -6.42
CA ASP A 19 -15.18 -5.65 -5.33
C ASP A 19 -13.98 -5.69 -4.35
N ARG A 20 -12.76 -5.74 -4.91
CA ARG A 20 -11.50 -5.93 -4.17
C ARG A 20 -10.43 -4.94 -4.59
N LEU A 21 -9.49 -4.69 -3.70
CA LEU A 21 -8.27 -3.96 -4.04
C LEU A 21 -7.14 -4.95 -4.32
N ARG A 22 -6.54 -4.87 -5.49
CA ARG A 22 -5.31 -5.59 -5.83
C ARG A 22 -4.12 -4.68 -5.57
N LEU A 23 -3.24 -5.07 -4.66
CA LEU A 23 -1.99 -4.38 -4.37
C LEU A 23 -0.83 -5.12 -5.04
N VAL A 24 -0.35 -4.58 -6.16
CA VAL A 24 0.80 -5.13 -6.88
C VAL A 24 2.08 -4.61 -6.26
N ILE A 25 2.90 -5.52 -5.75
CA ILE A 25 4.21 -5.24 -5.20
C ILE A 25 5.27 -5.55 -6.26
N ASN A 26 6.26 -4.66 -6.39
CA ASN A 26 7.40 -4.84 -7.29
C ASN A 26 6.99 -5.07 -8.76
N TYR A 27 6.04 -4.30 -9.28
CA TYR A 27 5.44 -4.58 -10.60
C TYR A 27 6.44 -4.69 -11.77
N GLN A 28 7.62 -4.06 -11.65
CA GLN A 28 8.71 -4.10 -12.65
C GLN A 28 9.68 -5.28 -12.48
N ASP A 29 9.69 -5.95 -11.32
CA ASP A 29 10.55 -7.09 -11.02
C ASP A 29 9.70 -8.36 -11.00
N ILE A 30 9.55 -8.99 -12.17
CA ILE A 30 8.73 -10.20 -12.36
C ILE A 30 9.13 -11.31 -11.38
N GLN A 31 10.41 -11.44 -11.05
CA GLN A 31 10.85 -12.49 -10.15
C GLN A 31 10.31 -12.24 -8.75
N ASN A 32 10.32 -11.01 -8.26
CA ASN A 32 9.88 -10.62 -6.92
C ASN A 32 8.52 -9.92 -6.89
N ARG A 33 7.73 -10.03 -7.96
CA ARG A 33 6.38 -9.48 -8.05
C ARG A 33 5.40 -10.35 -7.25
N VAL A 34 4.50 -9.70 -6.53
CA VAL A 34 3.33 -10.35 -5.93
C VAL A 34 2.12 -9.45 -6.07
N ASP A 35 0.99 -10.05 -6.43
CA ASP A 35 -0.29 -9.38 -6.55
C ASP A 35 -1.14 -9.79 -5.34
N PHE A 36 -1.23 -8.93 -4.33
CA PHE A 36 -2.05 -9.18 -3.15
C PHE A 36 -3.50 -8.78 -3.41
N MET A 37 -4.43 -9.71 -3.22
CA MET A 37 -5.85 -9.42 -3.22
C MET A 37 -6.29 -9.04 -1.80
N ILE A 38 -6.92 -7.89 -1.67
CA ILE A 38 -7.38 -7.33 -0.40
C ILE A 38 -8.88 -7.15 -0.49
N THR A 39 -9.61 -7.77 0.44
CA THR A 39 -11.06 -7.62 0.49
C THR A 39 -11.43 -6.23 0.98
N ARG A 40 -12.61 -5.74 0.57
CA ARG A 40 -13.19 -4.47 1.04
C ARG A 40 -13.19 -4.35 2.56
N SER A 41 -13.63 -5.39 3.28
CA SER A 41 -13.67 -5.36 4.75
C SER A 41 -12.27 -5.24 5.36
N PHE A 42 -11.29 -5.94 4.79
CA PHE A 42 -9.92 -5.91 5.28
C PHE A 42 -9.28 -4.54 5.07
N ILE A 43 -9.42 -3.95 3.88
CA ILE A 43 -8.80 -2.65 3.58
C ILE A 43 -9.42 -1.50 4.38
N ILE A 44 -10.74 -1.54 4.63
CA ILE A 44 -11.42 -0.52 5.47
C ILE A 44 -10.83 -0.55 6.88
N ASN A 45 -10.71 -1.74 7.48
CA ASN A 45 -10.10 -1.86 8.81
C ASN A 45 -8.62 -1.47 8.78
N LEU A 46 -7.89 -1.89 7.74
CA LEU A 46 -6.47 -1.61 7.59
C LEU A 46 -6.19 -0.11 7.52
N ILE A 47 -6.94 0.66 6.72
CA ILE A 47 -6.74 2.10 6.58
C ILE A 47 -6.92 2.80 7.92
N SER A 48 -7.98 2.47 8.66
CA SER A 48 -8.22 3.06 9.99
C SER A 48 -7.11 2.73 10.98
N THR A 49 -6.70 1.45 11.07
CA THR A 49 -5.60 1.03 11.95
C THR A 49 -4.26 1.65 11.55
N ALA A 50 -3.98 1.78 10.26
CA ALA A 50 -2.76 2.40 9.77
C ALA A 50 -2.70 3.89 10.10
N GLN A 51 -3.83 4.60 9.97
CA GLN A 51 -3.92 6.01 10.32
C GLN A 51 -3.65 6.22 11.82
N GLU A 52 -4.30 5.44 12.70
CA GLU A 52 -4.04 5.49 14.15
C GLU A 52 -2.57 5.22 14.48
N PHE A 53 -1.96 4.25 13.78
CA PHE A 53 -0.54 3.93 13.94
C PHE A 53 0.37 5.10 13.54
N ILE A 54 0.11 5.72 12.38
CA ILE A 54 0.89 6.86 11.87
C ILE A 54 0.76 8.05 12.83
N GLU A 55 -0.45 8.38 13.26
CA GLU A 55 -0.70 9.49 14.20
C GLU A 55 0.03 9.28 15.53
N LYS A 56 0.04 8.05 16.04
CA LYS A 56 0.71 7.69 17.29
C LYS A 56 2.23 7.80 17.23
N HIS A 57 2.84 7.48 16.10
CA HIS A 57 4.30 7.29 16.00
C HIS A 57 5.03 8.41 15.25
N TYR A 58 4.38 9.11 14.33
CA TYR A 58 5.00 10.13 13.47
C TYR A 58 4.49 11.56 13.70
N GLY A 59 3.33 11.75 14.33
CA GLY A 59 2.81 13.09 14.65
C GLY A 59 2.45 13.96 13.42
N VAL A 60 1.50 14.88 13.58
CA VAL A 60 0.95 15.68 12.46
C VAL A 60 1.97 16.68 11.87
N SER A 61 2.98 17.07 12.65
CA SER A 61 4.02 18.04 12.26
C SER A 61 5.05 17.50 11.29
N ASP A 62 5.31 16.19 11.30
CA ASP A 62 6.33 15.56 10.43
C ASP A 62 5.88 15.50 8.96
N PHE A 63 4.62 15.87 8.69
CA PHE A 63 4.00 15.89 7.37
C PHE A 63 3.74 17.30 6.81
N LYS A 64 4.09 18.38 7.55
CA LYS A 64 3.91 19.76 7.08
C LYS A 64 5.01 20.15 6.08
N THR A 65 4.88 19.66 4.85
CA THR A 65 5.30 20.35 3.62
C THR A 65 4.68 19.63 2.42
N VAL A 66 3.38 19.85 2.21
CA VAL A 66 2.85 19.89 0.84
C VAL A 66 2.64 21.37 0.55
N PRO A 67 3.55 22.06 -0.18
CA PRO A 67 3.21 23.33 -0.76
C PRO A 67 2.07 23.09 -1.75
N GLU A 68 0.92 23.70 -1.51
CA GLU A 68 0.03 24.04 -2.60
C GLU A 68 0.84 24.94 -3.56
N GLN A 69 0.95 24.49 -4.81
CA GLN A 69 1.45 25.18 -6.01
C GLN A 69 2.74 24.62 -6.64
N GLU A 70 2.59 24.36 -7.94
CA GLU A 70 3.56 23.98 -8.97
C GLU A 70 3.92 22.49 -9.11
N SER A 71 3.16 21.87 -10.02
CA SER A 71 3.56 20.77 -10.90
C SER A 71 5.05 20.74 -11.24
N LYS A 72 5.82 19.92 -10.52
CA LYS A 72 7.00 19.23 -11.05
C LYS A 72 7.07 17.82 -10.48
N ASP A 73 6.83 16.86 -11.37
CA ASP A 73 7.06 15.42 -11.21
C ASP A 73 8.35 15.10 -10.45
N LYS A 74 8.26 14.84 -9.15
CA LYS A 74 9.21 14.03 -8.40
C LYS A 74 8.48 13.30 -7.28
N GLY A 75 8.15 12.02 -7.51
CA GLY A 75 7.78 11.11 -6.41
C GLY A 75 6.88 9.94 -6.80
N THR A 76 6.07 10.06 -7.84
CA THR A 76 5.18 8.98 -8.32
C THR A 76 5.51 8.71 -9.77
N SER A 77 6.28 7.65 -10.03
CA SER A 77 6.47 7.18 -11.40
C SER A 77 5.11 6.74 -11.94
N LYS A 78 4.68 7.28 -13.08
CA LYS A 78 3.44 6.86 -13.74
C LYS A 78 3.57 5.36 -14.06
N THR A 79 2.73 4.54 -13.43
CA THR A 79 2.68 3.11 -13.68
C THR A 79 2.28 2.86 -15.14
N ASP A 80 3.04 2.01 -15.83
CA ASP A 80 2.64 1.52 -17.14
C ASP A 80 1.58 0.43 -17.00
N ASN A 81 0.32 0.82 -17.19
CA ASN A 81 -0.84 -0.06 -17.06
C ASN A 81 -0.81 -1.25 -18.03
N VAL A 82 -0.14 -1.14 -19.18
CA VAL A 82 -0.08 -2.24 -20.17
C VAL A 82 0.81 -3.37 -19.64
N ASN A 83 1.99 -3.02 -19.16
CA ASN A 83 2.92 -3.99 -18.58
C ASN A 83 2.41 -4.58 -17.26
N LEU A 84 1.63 -3.81 -16.50
CA LEU A 84 1.01 -4.25 -15.25
C LEU A 84 0.08 -5.45 -15.44
N GLU A 85 -0.74 -5.44 -16.48
CA GLU A 85 -1.67 -6.52 -16.81
C GLU A 85 -1.00 -7.69 -17.51
N LEU A 86 -0.10 -7.44 -18.48
CA LEU A 86 0.58 -8.50 -19.23
C LEU A 86 1.49 -9.38 -18.35
N LEU A 87 1.99 -8.83 -17.24
CA LEU A 87 2.91 -9.51 -16.32
C LEU A 87 2.21 -10.05 -15.06
N ARG A 88 0.87 -10.16 -15.08
CA ARG A 88 0.09 -10.66 -13.93
C ARG A 88 0.56 -12.07 -13.53
N THR A 89 0.92 -12.23 -12.26
CA THR A 89 1.30 -13.51 -11.66
C THR A 89 0.14 -14.12 -10.88
N SER A 90 0.35 -15.27 -10.24
CA SER A 90 -0.65 -15.85 -9.34
C SER A 90 -0.97 -14.90 -8.19
N GLU A 91 -2.25 -14.60 -8.02
CA GLU A 91 -2.73 -13.70 -6.99
C GLU A 91 -2.79 -14.38 -5.63
N GLU A 92 -2.49 -13.61 -4.59
CA GLU A 92 -2.42 -14.09 -3.22
C GLU A 92 -3.36 -13.28 -2.34
N LEU A 93 -4.30 -13.94 -1.65
CA LEU A 93 -5.16 -13.25 -0.68
C LEU A 93 -4.31 -12.73 0.49
N LEU A 94 -4.37 -11.43 0.75
CA LEU A 94 -3.73 -10.83 1.92
C LEU A 94 -4.47 -11.26 3.18
N LEU A 95 -3.75 -11.84 4.13
CA LEU A 95 -4.31 -12.38 5.38
C LEU A 95 -3.91 -11.54 6.59
N GLU A 96 -2.72 -10.95 6.58
CA GLU A 96 -2.19 -10.21 7.72
C GLU A 96 -1.32 -9.05 7.27
N VAL A 97 -1.44 -7.94 8.01
CA VAL A 97 -0.55 -6.77 7.90
C VAL A 97 0.01 -6.49 9.29
N ASN A 98 1.33 -6.40 9.38
CA ASN A 98 2.02 -6.02 10.62
C ASN A 98 2.79 -4.73 10.39
N LEU A 99 2.61 -3.79 11.31
CA LEU A 99 3.35 -2.53 11.38
C LEU A 99 4.20 -2.55 12.65
N SER A 100 5.52 -2.57 12.50
CA SER A 100 6.46 -2.58 13.63
C SER A 100 7.33 -1.33 13.59
N PHE A 101 7.12 -0.43 14.56
CA PHE A 101 7.89 0.80 14.67
C PHE A 101 9.17 0.57 15.49
N ASP A 102 10.31 0.95 14.93
CA ASP A 102 11.58 1.01 15.67
C ASP A 102 11.86 2.45 16.11
N ILE A 103 11.97 2.63 17.43
CA ILE A 103 12.19 3.93 18.07
C ILE A 103 13.56 4.50 17.71
N ASN A 104 14.56 3.65 17.44
CA ASN A 104 15.93 4.09 17.20
C ASN A 104 16.10 4.65 15.78
N SER A 105 15.64 3.91 14.78
CA SER A 105 15.67 4.35 13.37
C SER A 105 14.55 5.32 13.02
N LYS A 106 13.47 5.38 13.82
CA LYS A 106 12.19 6.03 13.48
C LYS A 106 11.55 5.45 12.21
N HIS A 107 11.88 4.22 11.86
CA HIS A 107 11.30 3.55 10.71
C HIS A 107 10.25 2.54 11.14
N THR A 108 9.35 2.23 10.22
CA THR A 108 8.33 1.20 10.35
C THR A 108 8.63 0.07 9.39
N ILE A 109 8.69 -1.15 9.93
CA ILE A 109 8.70 -2.36 9.12
C ILE A 109 7.25 -2.73 8.82
N LEU A 110 6.83 -2.54 7.57
CA LEU A 110 5.55 -3.02 7.04
C LEU A 110 5.74 -4.45 6.54
N THR A 111 4.97 -5.38 7.10
CA THR A 111 4.94 -6.78 6.65
C THR A 111 3.56 -7.13 6.12
N LEU A 112 3.49 -7.56 4.86
CA LEU A 112 2.28 -8.05 4.18
C LEU A 112 2.38 -9.57 4.03
N SER A 113 1.36 -10.30 4.48
CA SER A 113 1.41 -11.75 4.60
C SER A 113 0.20 -12.42 3.96
N SER A 114 0.44 -13.35 3.03
CA SER A 114 -0.56 -14.31 2.54
C SER A 114 -0.30 -15.72 3.08
N LYS A 115 -0.94 -16.74 2.49
CA LYS A 115 -0.65 -18.15 2.80
C LYS A 115 0.77 -18.55 2.37
N ASN A 116 1.21 -18.10 1.19
CA ASN A 116 2.44 -18.60 0.57
C ASN A 116 3.57 -17.55 0.51
N MET A 117 3.27 -16.27 0.71
CA MET A 117 4.21 -15.16 0.50
C MET A 117 4.18 -14.14 1.64
N THR A 118 5.35 -13.64 2.02
CA THR A 118 5.53 -12.46 2.88
C THR A 118 6.30 -11.39 2.11
N ALA A 119 5.79 -10.16 2.08
CA ALA A 119 6.49 -9.00 1.55
C ALA A 119 6.81 -8.03 2.69
N LYS A 120 8.06 -7.56 2.79
CA LYS A 120 8.52 -6.66 3.85
C LYS A 120 9.07 -5.36 3.28
N ALA A 121 8.71 -4.22 3.84
CA ALA A 121 9.31 -2.94 3.52
C ALA A 121 9.73 -2.22 4.81
N ASP A 122 10.90 -1.59 4.76
CA ASP A 122 11.40 -0.66 5.76
C ASP A 122 11.10 0.76 5.27
N LEU A 123 10.27 1.48 6.01
CA LEU A 123 9.65 2.73 5.57
C LEU A 123 9.81 3.81 6.64
N ASP A 124 10.17 5.01 6.21
CA ASP A 124 9.96 6.21 7.03
C ASP A 124 8.47 6.59 7.09
N GLY A 125 8.13 7.52 7.98
CA GLY A 125 6.74 7.96 8.15
C GLY A 125 6.14 8.56 6.89
N PHE A 126 6.92 9.28 6.08
CA PHE A 126 6.45 9.88 4.84
C PHE A 126 6.04 8.81 3.83
N MET A 127 6.92 7.84 3.57
CA MET A 127 6.66 6.74 2.65
C MET A 127 5.48 5.88 3.10
N LEU A 128 5.37 5.62 4.41
CA LEU A 128 4.24 4.89 4.97
C LEU A 128 2.91 5.60 4.70
N THR A 129 2.85 6.92 4.96
CA THR A 129 1.67 7.74 4.66
C THR A 129 1.33 7.75 3.17
N GLN A 130 2.33 7.87 2.29
CA GLN A 130 2.12 7.84 0.84
C GLN A 130 1.51 6.51 0.39
N ILE A 131 1.99 5.38 0.91
CA ILE A 131 1.45 4.06 0.55
C ILE A 131 -0.03 3.97 0.90
N PHE A 132 -0.42 4.33 2.13
CA PHE A 132 -1.82 4.27 2.54
C PHE A 132 -2.69 5.31 1.83
N GLN A 133 -2.17 6.49 1.52
CA GLN A 133 -2.87 7.49 0.72
C GLN A 133 -3.15 6.99 -0.70
N VAL A 134 -2.16 6.35 -1.35
CA VAL A 134 -2.33 5.79 -2.70
C VAL A 134 -3.30 4.61 -2.65
N MET A 135 -3.23 3.72 -1.64
CA MET A 135 -4.21 2.65 -1.43
C MET A 135 -5.63 3.19 -1.25
N LYS A 136 -5.81 4.23 -0.46
CA LYS A 136 -7.11 4.89 -0.26
C LYS A 136 -7.63 5.52 -1.55
N SER A 137 -6.77 6.18 -2.32
CA SER A 137 -7.16 6.82 -3.58
C SER A 137 -7.64 5.85 -4.66
N ALA A 138 -7.23 4.59 -4.58
CA ALA A 138 -7.68 3.54 -5.49
C ALA A 138 -9.10 3.03 -5.15
N ILE A 139 -9.65 3.34 -3.98
CA ILE A 139 -10.95 2.84 -3.52
C ILE A 139 -12.11 3.68 -4.10
N PRO A 140 -13.16 3.05 -4.68
CA PRO A 140 -14.33 3.79 -5.16
C PRO A 140 -15.27 4.19 -4.02
N TYR A 141 -15.17 5.44 -3.58
CA TYR A 141 -15.93 5.97 -2.43
C TYR A 141 -17.45 5.70 -2.49
N ILE A 142 -18.09 6.04 -3.62
CA ILE A 142 -19.55 5.92 -3.80
C ILE A 142 -19.99 4.45 -3.76
N ARG A 143 -19.30 3.56 -4.47
CA ARG A 143 -19.65 2.13 -4.52
C ARG A 143 -19.46 1.45 -3.18
N TRP A 144 -18.45 1.89 -2.42
CA TRP A 144 -18.17 1.35 -1.10
C TRP A 144 -18.95 2.05 0.02
N GLY A 145 -19.78 3.04 -0.29
CA GLY A 145 -20.58 3.77 0.70
C GLY A 145 -19.71 4.45 1.77
N ILE A 146 -18.48 4.83 1.42
CA ILE A 146 -17.55 5.52 2.30
C ILE A 146 -17.43 6.99 1.91
N SER A 147 -17.10 7.84 2.88
CA SER A 147 -16.91 9.27 2.62
C SER A 147 -15.60 9.53 1.86
N TYR A 148 -15.53 10.67 1.16
CA TYR A 148 -14.29 11.13 0.52
C TYR A 148 -13.13 11.31 1.53
N ASN A 149 -13.47 11.62 2.78
CA ASN A 149 -12.54 11.84 3.88
C ASN A 149 -12.33 10.59 4.75
N PHE A 150 -12.61 9.39 4.22
CA PHE A 150 -12.34 8.11 4.90
C PHE A 150 -10.82 7.87 5.03
#